data_AF-A0A815XI83-F1
#
_entry.id   AF-A0A815XI83-F1
#
_cell.length_a   1.000
_cell.length_b   1.000
_cell.length_c   1.000
_cell.angle_alpha   90.00
_cell.angle_beta   90.00
_cell.angle_gamma   90.00
#
_symmetry.space_group_name_H-M   'P 1'
#
loop_
_entity.id
_entity.type
_entity.pdbx_description
1 polymer ?
#
loop_
_entity_poly.entity_id
_entity_poly.type
_entity_poly.pdbx_seq_one_letter_code
_entity_poly.pdbx_strand_id
1 'polypeptide(L)'
;PEKQPVQIRENKRYESIKLVLSSNFSKVKFNFVLYLCENIFDRFLTFFQREEPLIHLLYCELNGLYRNVLLSFLKSDSVQQKSGQDLLNINFEQSVLWITDKEIKIGEQTRKLLPSLNFDEKKSFYQDARTIYITIANYLKKNLPLNNMLLRDLQVLDYLSRTDRSSGDRIVRVARNIPNLLDDGEIDKLANEWALYSVELVDRSWYIKDEYVDSNGNNQIKYHSIDYYWNNVFSILTMNGISKYPTLTKLIKNVLIITHGNADVERGFSINSNILRENRSLLSESSINSLRLVYDGVKLFGSGSAHKVT
;
A
#
# COMPACT_ATOMS: atom_id res chain seq x y z
N PRO A 1 28.26 26.43 18.75
CA PRO A 1 27.93 25.82 20.05
C PRO A 1 27.89 24.30 19.93
N GLU A 2 28.99 23.65 20.30
CA GLU A 2 29.04 22.20 20.46
C GLU A 2 27.98 21.78 21.49
N LYS A 3 27.07 20.88 21.11
CA LYS A 3 26.11 20.30 22.04
C LYS A 3 26.92 19.57 23.10
N GLN A 4 26.88 20.06 24.35
CA GLN A 4 27.45 19.35 25.48
C GLN A 4 26.91 17.91 25.49
N PRO A 5 27.77 16.90 25.69
CA PRO A 5 27.31 15.51 25.75
C PRO A 5 26.31 15.39 26.89
N VAL A 6 25.12 14.89 26.56
CA VAL A 6 24.05 14.66 27.54
C VAL A 6 24.61 13.72 28.61
N GLN A 7 24.82 14.24 29.84
CA GLN A 7 25.18 13.39 30.98
C GLN A 7 24.00 12.47 31.29
N ILE A 8 24.12 11.21 30.87
CA ILE A 8 23.14 10.16 31.18
C ILE A 8 23.24 9.91 32.69
N ARG A 9 22.22 10.31 33.45
CA ARG A 9 22.13 9.98 34.88
C ARG A 9 21.90 8.48 35.04
N GLU A 10 22.90 7.78 35.57
CA GLU A 10 22.84 6.35 35.92
C GLU A 10 21.87 6.12 37.09
N ASN A 11 20.59 6.11 36.78
CA ASN A 11 19.53 5.81 37.74
C ASN A 11 19.09 4.33 37.63
N LYS A 12 18.27 3.86 38.57
CA LYS A 12 17.78 2.46 38.56
C LYS A 12 17.09 2.06 37.26
N ARG A 13 16.44 3.01 36.55
CA ARG A 13 15.82 2.75 35.24
C ARG A 13 16.86 2.52 34.16
N TYR A 14 17.92 3.31 34.14
CA TYR A 14 19.05 3.14 33.21
C TYR A 14 19.69 1.76 33.37
N GLU A 15 20.02 1.35 34.60
CA GLU A 15 20.59 0.02 34.86
C GLU A 15 19.64 -1.12 34.45
N SER A 16 18.32 -0.95 34.69
CA SER A 16 17.32 -1.93 34.27
C SER A 16 17.24 -2.05 32.74
N ILE A 17 17.23 -0.93 32.02
CA ILE A 17 17.22 -0.91 30.55
C ILE A 17 18.51 -1.53 30.02
N LYS A 18 19.67 -1.17 30.58
CA LYS A 18 20.98 -1.70 30.20
C LYS A 18 21.02 -3.22 30.36
N LEU A 19 20.58 -3.75 31.50
CA LEU A 19 20.47 -5.20 31.73
C LEU A 19 19.58 -5.89 30.69
N VAL A 20 18.41 -5.33 30.39
CA VAL A 20 17.49 -5.88 29.39
C VAL A 20 18.13 -5.88 28.00
N LEU A 21 18.76 -4.77 27.59
CA LEU A 21 19.41 -4.62 26.29
C LEU A 21 20.67 -5.50 26.14
N SER A 22 21.36 -5.79 27.25
CA SER A 22 22.52 -6.68 27.26
C SER A 22 22.14 -8.17 27.23
N SER A 23 20.89 -8.53 27.47
CA SER A 23 20.46 -9.93 27.47
C SER A 23 20.35 -10.51 26.04
N ASN A 24 20.80 -11.76 25.86
CA ASN A 24 20.66 -12.48 24.60
C ASN A 24 19.19 -12.65 24.19
N PHE A 25 18.30 -12.86 25.17
CA PHE A 25 16.87 -13.01 24.94
C PHE A 25 16.24 -11.77 24.32
N SER A 26 16.52 -10.57 24.86
CA SER A 26 16.03 -9.33 24.25
C SER A 26 16.61 -9.10 22.86
N LYS A 27 17.89 -9.42 22.64
CA LYS A 27 18.51 -9.29 21.31
C LYS A 27 17.79 -10.15 20.26
N VAL A 28 17.44 -11.38 20.61
CA VAL A 28 16.63 -12.27 19.73
C VAL A 28 15.25 -11.65 19.45
N LYS A 29 14.56 -11.15 20.49
CA LYS A 29 13.26 -10.48 20.34
C LYS A 29 13.33 -9.25 19.43
N PHE A 30 14.33 -8.39 19.57
CA PHE A 30 14.48 -7.22 18.71
C PHE A 30 14.77 -7.60 17.26
N ASN A 31 15.60 -8.61 17.01
CA ASN A 31 15.83 -9.09 15.65
C ASN A 31 14.56 -9.66 15.01
N PHE A 32 13.70 -10.31 15.80
CA PHE A 32 12.40 -10.76 15.32
C PHE A 32 11.49 -9.56 14.97
N VAL A 33 11.45 -8.52 15.80
CA VAL A 33 10.69 -7.29 15.50
C VAL A 33 11.21 -6.60 14.24
N LEU A 34 12.53 -6.47 14.08
CA LEU A 34 13.13 -5.93 12.86
C LEU A 34 12.73 -6.75 11.63
N TYR A 35 12.79 -8.08 11.74
CA TYR A 35 12.30 -8.97 10.67
C TYR A 35 10.85 -8.68 10.30
N LEU A 36 9.94 -8.54 11.28
CA LEU A 36 8.54 -8.22 11.02
C LEU A 36 8.40 -6.89 10.27
N CYS A 37 9.09 -5.84 10.72
CA CYS A 37 9.06 -4.53 10.08
C CYS A 37 9.53 -4.61 8.62
N GLU A 38 10.71 -5.14 8.39
CA GLU A 38 11.37 -5.15 7.08
C GLU A 38 10.70 -6.11 6.08
N ASN A 39 10.26 -7.29 6.53
CA ASN A 39 9.84 -8.36 5.62
C ASN A 39 8.32 -8.51 5.48
N ILE A 40 7.54 -7.95 6.40
CA ILE A 40 6.07 -8.03 6.35
C ILE A 40 5.47 -6.70 5.96
N PHE A 41 5.88 -5.60 6.60
CA PHE A 41 5.19 -4.32 6.50
C PHE A 41 5.86 -3.34 5.52
N ASP A 42 7.18 -3.30 5.46
CA ASP A 42 7.92 -2.26 4.73
C ASP A 42 7.52 -2.18 3.25
N ARG A 43 7.45 -3.32 2.55
CA ARG A 43 7.00 -3.38 1.15
C ARG A 43 5.62 -2.75 0.97
N PHE A 44 4.66 -3.11 1.83
CA PHE A 44 3.28 -2.61 1.71
C PHE A 44 3.22 -1.10 2.00
N LEU A 45 3.89 -0.65 3.08
CA LEU A 45 3.88 0.74 3.49
C LEU A 45 4.57 1.65 2.46
N THR A 46 5.76 1.27 2.00
CA THR A 46 6.53 2.02 0.99
C THR A 46 5.82 2.03 -0.37
N PHE A 47 5.13 0.95 -0.73
CA PHE A 47 4.39 0.89 -2.00
C PHE A 47 3.27 1.93 -2.06
N PHE A 48 2.48 2.08 -0.99
CA PHE A 48 1.39 3.06 -0.93
C PHE A 48 1.82 4.48 -0.52
N GLN A 49 3.13 4.74 -0.43
CA GLN A 49 3.66 6.10 -0.29
C GLN A 49 3.79 6.86 -1.62
N ARG A 50 3.64 6.17 -2.75
CA ARG A 50 3.76 6.75 -4.08
C ARG A 50 2.61 7.73 -4.39
N GLU A 51 2.92 8.72 -5.23
CA GLU A 51 1.97 9.76 -5.66
C GLU A 51 1.06 9.31 -6.82
N GLU A 52 1.49 8.31 -7.60
CA GLU A 52 0.69 7.77 -8.71
C GLU A 52 -0.56 7.03 -8.20
N PRO A 53 -1.67 7.00 -8.96
CA PRO A 53 -2.89 6.29 -8.54
C PRO A 53 -2.68 4.78 -8.42
N LEU A 54 -2.88 4.20 -7.23
CA LEU A 54 -2.68 2.78 -6.96
C LEU A 54 -3.96 2.04 -6.50
N ILE A 55 -5.12 2.68 -6.64
CA ILE A 55 -6.39 2.12 -6.13
C ILE A 55 -6.73 0.75 -6.72
N HIS A 56 -6.34 0.51 -7.98
CA HIS A 56 -6.50 -0.77 -8.68
C HIS A 56 -5.70 -1.92 -8.06
N LEU A 57 -4.61 -1.63 -7.33
CA LEU A 57 -3.76 -2.66 -6.69
C LEU A 57 -4.05 -2.82 -5.19
N LEU A 58 -4.77 -1.87 -4.59
CA LEU A 58 -4.98 -1.83 -3.14
C LEU A 58 -5.58 -3.14 -2.60
N TYR A 59 -6.63 -3.66 -3.22
CA TYR A 59 -7.27 -4.89 -2.75
C TYR A 59 -6.34 -6.11 -2.83
N CYS A 60 -5.57 -6.24 -3.93
CA CYS A 60 -4.61 -7.33 -4.10
C CYS A 60 -3.51 -7.27 -3.03
N GLU A 61 -2.96 -6.08 -2.79
CA GLU A 61 -1.90 -5.88 -1.80
C GLU A 61 -2.39 -6.08 -0.36
N LEU A 62 -3.62 -5.68 -0.04
CA LEU A 62 -4.26 -5.98 1.27
C LEU A 62 -4.38 -7.48 1.50
N ASN A 63 -4.81 -8.23 0.47
CA ASN A 63 -4.86 -9.70 0.54
C ASN A 63 -3.45 -10.29 0.72
N GLY A 64 -2.47 -9.77 -0.02
CA GLY A 64 -1.08 -10.18 0.05
C GLY A 64 -0.48 -9.98 1.44
N LEU A 65 -0.68 -8.80 2.05
CA LEU A 65 -0.21 -8.48 3.40
C LEU A 65 -0.79 -9.46 4.44
N TYR A 66 -2.11 -9.61 4.46
CA TYR A 66 -2.76 -10.48 5.44
C TYR A 66 -2.39 -11.95 5.24
N ARG A 67 -2.35 -12.41 3.98
CA ARG A 67 -1.87 -13.74 3.62
C ARG A 67 -0.43 -13.99 4.06
N ASN A 68 0.47 -13.02 3.87
CA ASN A 68 1.87 -13.15 4.27
C ASN A 68 2.00 -13.36 5.78
N VAL A 69 1.23 -12.61 6.59
CA VAL A 69 1.17 -12.79 8.04
C VAL A 69 0.66 -14.19 8.41
N LEU A 70 -0.43 -14.65 7.80
CA LEU A 70 -0.99 -15.98 8.08
C LEU A 70 0.00 -17.10 7.72
N LEU A 71 0.67 -17.01 6.57
CA LEU A 71 1.69 -17.97 6.12
C LEU A 71 2.96 -17.98 7.00
N SER A 72 3.11 -17.04 7.93
CA SER A 72 4.23 -17.03 8.87
C SER A 72 4.06 -17.99 10.04
N PHE A 73 2.83 -18.45 10.30
CA PHE A 73 2.53 -19.35 11.42
C PHE A 73 1.46 -20.42 11.13
N LEU A 74 0.81 -20.39 9.96
CA LEU A 74 -0.16 -21.39 9.49
C LEU A 74 0.36 -22.21 8.32
N LYS A 75 -0.19 -23.41 8.17
CA LYS A 75 0.06 -24.31 7.04
C LYS A 75 -0.40 -23.65 5.73
N SER A 76 0.40 -23.79 4.68
CA SER A 76 0.12 -23.25 3.33
C SER A 76 -1.26 -23.61 2.81
N ASP A 77 -1.64 -24.88 2.99
CA ASP A 77 -2.88 -25.47 2.46
C ASP A 77 -4.12 -24.81 3.05
N SER A 78 -4.00 -24.21 4.25
CA SER A 78 -5.10 -23.52 4.91
C SER A 78 -5.39 -22.14 4.31
N VAL A 79 -4.46 -21.58 3.54
CA VAL A 79 -4.44 -20.18 3.10
C VAL A 79 -4.36 -20.01 1.57
N GLN A 80 -3.65 -20.89 0.85
CA GLN A 80 -3.18 -20.66 -0.53
C GLN A 80 -4.26 -20.24 -1.55
N GLN A 81 -5.48 -20.80 -1.47
CA GLN A 81 -6.55 -20.52 -2.43
C GLN A 81 -7.60 -19.52 -1.93
N LYS A 82 -7.45 -18.98 -0.72
CA LYS A 82 -8.48 -18.12 -0.09
C LYS A 82 -8.21 -16.64 -0.34
N SER A 83 -9.24 -15.86 -0.64
CA SER A 83 -9.13 -14.41 -0.84
C SER A 83 -10.32 -13.69 -0.21
N GLY A 84 -10.15 -12.40 0.10
CA GLY A 84 -11.22 -11.56 0.64
C GLY A 84 -11.85 -12.16 1.89
N GLN A 85 -13.17 -12.36 1.83
CA GLN A 85 -13.96 -12.94 2.91
C GLN A 85 -13.47 -14.33 3.33
N ASP A 86 -13.05 -15.18 2.39
CA ASP A 86 -12.59 -16.53 2.72
C ASP A 86 -11.32 -16.51 3.57
N LEU A 87 -10.46 -15.50 3.34
CA LEU A 87 -9.24 -15.29 4.11
C LEU A 87 -9.58 -14.78 5.52
N LEU A 88 -10.58 -13.90 5.66
CA LEU A 88 -11.07 -13.43 6.96
C LEU A 88 -11.73 -14.55 7.78
N ASN A 89 -12.36 -15.51 7.11
CA ASN A 89 -13.08 -16.63 7.73
C ASN A 89 -12.16 -17.72 8.30
N ILE A 90 -10.85 -17.65 8.06
CA ILE A 90 -9.89 -18.60 8.64
C ILE A 90 -9.88 -18.48 10.16
N ASN A 91 -10.17 -19.58 10.85
CA ASN A 91 -10.02 -19.67 12.30
C ASN A 91 -8.57 -20.03 12.67
N PHE A 92 -7.69 -19.05 12.61
CA PHE A 92 -6.25 -19.22 12.80
C PHE A 92 -5.82 -19.44 14.26
N GLU A 93 -6.75 -19.42 15.22
CA GLU A 93 -6.48 -19.75 16.62
C GLU A 93 -6.47 -21.26 16.87
N GLN A 94 -6.92 -22.07 15.89
CA GLN A 94 -6.90 -23.53 15.99
C GLN A 94 -5.48 -24.08 15.78
N SER A 95 -4.95 -24.76 16.80
CA SER A 95 -3.61 -25.36 16.80
C SER A 95 -3.37 -26.36 15.67
N VAL A 96 -4.41 -26.99 15.13
CA VAL A 96 -4.34 -27.95 14.02
C VAL A 96 -3.83 -27.30 12.73
N LEU A 97 -4.10 -25.99 12.56
CA LEU A 97 -3.67 -25.21 11.39
C LEU A 97 -2.25 -24.67 11.54
N TRP A 98 -1.68 -24.71 12.76
CA TRP A 98 -0.37 -24.15 13.04
C TRP A 98 0.74 -25.01 12.44
N ILE A 99 1.77 -24.34 11.97
CA ILE A 99 3.05 -24.98 11.66
C ILE A 99 3.85 -25.21 12.95
N THR A 100 4.84 -26.09 12.84
CA THR A 100 5.74 -26.38 13.96
C THR A 100 6.61 -25.17 14.28
N ASP A 101 7.14 -25.09 15.51
CA ASP A 101 7.97 -23.97 15.94
C ASP A 101 9.18 -23.74 15.01
N LYS A 102 9.77 -24.81 14.46
CA LYS A 102 10.90 -24.70 13.53
C LYS A 102 10.54 -24.05 12.18
N GLU A 103 9.28 -24.18 11.78
CA GLU A 103 8.75 -23.67 10.51
C GLU A 103 8.22 -22.23 10.64
N ILE A 104 7.99 -21.74 11.86
CA ILE A 104 7.61 -20.34 12.08
C ILE A 104 8.65 -19.43 11.43
N LYS A 105 8.15 -18.49 10.62
CA LYS A 105 9.00 -17.48 10.01
C LYS A 105 9.42 -16.49 11.08
N ILE A 106 10.71 -16.42 11.36
CA ILE A 106 11.30 -15.53 12.38
C ILE A 106 12.45 -14.68 11.85
N GLY A 107 12.81 -14.86 10.58
CA GLY A 107 13.98 -14.25 9.96
C GLY A 107 15.29 -14.98 10.26
N GLU A 108 16.24 -14.84 9.34
CA GLU A 108 17.52 -15.55 9.41
C GLU A 108 18.42 -15.03 10.54
N GLN A 109 18.41 -13.70 10.78
CA GLN A 109 19.21 -13.10 11.86
C GLN A 109 18.74 -13.59 13.24
N THR A 110 17.43 -13.63 13.46
CA THR A 110 16.84 -14.22 14.67
C THR A 110 17.21 -15.69 14.83
N ARG A 111 17.14 -16.46 13.73
CA ARG A 111 17.46 -17.90 13.73
C ARG A 111 18.91 -18.17 14.09
N LYS A 112 19.85 -17.34 13.64
CA LYS A 112 21.27 -17.41 14.01
C LYS A 112 21.54 -17.11 15.48
N LEU A 113 20.71 -16.28 16.10
CA LEU A 113 20.85 -15.92 17.52
C LEU A 113 20.13 -16.89 18.46
N LEU A 114 19.13 -17.64 17.98
CA LEU A 114 18.40 -18.62 18.78
C LEU A 114 19.29 -19.62 19.55
N PRO A 115 20.36 -20.19 18.98
CA PRO A 115 21.24 -21.11 19.71
C PRO A 115 21.79 -20.56 21.03
N SER A 116 21.96 -19.23 21.15
CA SER A 116 22.44 -18.56 22.36
C SER A 116 21.49 -18.61 23.56
N LEU A 117 20.23 -19.02 23.34
CA LEU A 117 19.21 -19.14 24.36
C LEU A 117 19.16 -20.55 24.97
N ASN A 118 18.75 -20.63 26.24
CA ASN A 118 18.46 -21.92 26.88
C ASN A 118 17.13 -22.53 26.37
N PHE A 119 16.80 -23.74 26.83
CA PHE A 119 15.62 -24.46 26.36
C PHE A 119 14.31 -23.73 26.67
N ASP A 120 14.15 -23.23 27.90
CA ASP A 120 12.92 -22.56 28.34
C ASP A 120 12.74 -21.21 27.64
N GLU A 121 13.82 -20.46 27.43
CA GLU A 121 13.83 -19.23 26.65
C GLU A 121 13.44 -19.47 25.19
N LYS A 122 13.96 -20.53 24.55
CA LYS A 122 13.56 -20.89 23.17
C LYS A 122 12.07 -21.20 23.08
N LYS A 123 11.57 -22.00 24.02
CA LYS A 123 10.15 -22.35 24.09
C LYS A 123 9.28 -21.11 24.29
N SER A 124 9.65 -20.24 25.23
CA SER A 124 8.97 -18.96 25.48
C SER A 124 9.01 -18.07 24.25
N PHE A 125 10.15 -17.98 23.55
CA PHE A 125 10.27 -17.17 22.33
C PHE A 125 9.30 -17.63 21.23
N TYR A 126 9.17 -18.92 20.97
CA TYR A 126 8.25 -19.40 19.93
C TYR A 126 6.77 -19.22 20.31
N GLN A 127 6.45 -19.33 21.60
CA GLN A 127 5.12 -18.99 22.12
C GLN A 127 4.82 -17.49 21.93
N ASP A 128 5.77 -16.62 22.28
CA ASP A 128 5.68 -15.17 22.09
C ASP A 128 5.56 -14.81 20.60
N ALA A 129 6.39 -15.39 19.73
CA ALA A 129 6.38 -15.13 18.29
C ALA A 129 5.04 -15.50 17.66
N ARG A 130 4.47 -16.65 18.04
CA ARG A 130 3.14 -17.07 17.59
C ARG A 130 2.05 -16.13 18.11
N THR A 131 2.14 -15.71 19.37
CA THR A 131 1.21 -14.75 19.98
C THR A 131 1.25 -13.40 19.26
N ILE A 132 2.45 -12.92 18.90
CA ILE A 132 2.63 -11.70 18.12
C ILE A 132 1.95 -11.84 16.74
N TYR A 133 2.18 -12.95 16.04
CA TYR A 133 1.52 -13.18 14.74
C TYR A 133 0.01 -13.25 14.84
N ILE A 134 -0.54 -13.95 15.84
CA ILE A 134 -1.98 -14.01 16.09
C ILE A 134 -2.52 -12.61 16.38
N THR A 135 -1.80 -11.81 17.17
CA THR A 135 -2.19 -10.42 17.50
C THR A 135 -2.20 -9.54 16.24
N ILE A 136 -1.17 -9.63 15.40
CA ILE A 136 -1.11 -8.92 14.12
C ILE A 136 -2.26 -9.39 13.20
N ALA A 137 -2.47 -10.70 13.07
CA ALA A 137 -3.53 -11.26 12.24
C ALA A 137 -4.91 -10.78 12.69
N ASN A 138 -5.18 -10.79 13.99
CA ASN A 138 -6.42 -10.25 14.57
C ASN A 138 -6.58 -8.75 14.30
N TYR A 139 -5.50 -7.96 14.43
CA TYR A 139 -5.52 -6.54 14.09
C TYR A 139 -5.83 -6.31 12.61
N LEU A 140 -5.17 -7.03 11.70
CA LEU A 140 -5.41 -6.90 10.26
C LEU A 140 -6.82 -7.39 9.88
N LYS A 141 -7.28 -8.53 10.40
CA LYS A 141 -8.63 -9.04 10.18
C LYS A 141 -9.72 -8.03 10.56
N LYS A 142 -9.50 -7.26 11.63
CA LYS A 142 -10.43 -6.22 12.09
C LYS A 142 -10.40 -4.95 11.23
N ASN A 143 -9.22 -4.55 10.76
CA ASN A 143 -9.03 -3.22 10.17
C ASN A 143 -8.92 -3.22 8.64
N LEU A 144 -8.59 -4.34 8.00
CA LEU A 144 -8.47 -4.38 6.55
C LEU A 144 -9.86 -4.58 5.90
N PRO A 145 -10.21 -3.78 4.87
CA PRO A 145 -11.52 -3.85 4.21
C PRO A 145 -11.58 -4.99 3.17
N LEU A 146 -11.19 -6.21 3.54
CA LEU A 146 -11.13 -7.37 2.63
C LEU A 146 -12.51 -7.89 2.22
N ASN A 147 -13.57 -7.47 2.91
CA ASN A 147 -14.97 -7.72 2.55
C ASN A 147 -15.56 -6.63 1.64
N ASN A 148 -14.81 -5.56 1.33
CA ASN A 148 -15.29 -4.45 0.52
C ASN A 148 -15.34 -4.84 -0.97
N MET A 149 -16.56 -5.00 -1.49
CA MET A 149 -16.79 -5.37 -2.88
C MET A 149 -16.31 -4.32 -3.88
N LEU A 150 -16.45 -3.03 -3.56
CA LEU A 150 -15.99 -1.94 -4.44
C LEU A 150 -14.48 -2.04 -4.63
N LEU A 151 -13.70 -2.12 -3.55
CA LEU A 151 -12.23 -2.27 -3.64
C LEU A 151 -11.82 -3.49 -4.44
N ARG A 152 -12.53 -4.62 -4.29
CA ARG A 152 -12.30 -5.81 -5.10
C ARG A 152 -12.57 -5.55 -6.59
N ASP A 153 -13.68 -4.91 -6.90
CA ASP A 153 -14.06 -4.63 -8.28
C ASP A 153 -13.15 -3.60 -8.94
N LEU A 154 -12.59 -2.64 -8.18
CA LEU A 154 -11.63 -1.64 -8.66
C LEU A 154 -10.34 -2.20 -9.26
N GLN A 155 -9.97 -3.46 -9.00
CA GLN A 155 -8.84 -4.07 -9.72
C GLN A 155 -9.11 -4.22 -11.22
N VAL A 156 -10.37 -4.09 -11.67
CA VAL A 156 -10.74 -4.08 -13.10
C VAL A 156 -10.09 -2.94 -13.88
N LEU A 157 -9.59 -1.91 -13.19
CA LEU A 157 -8.87 -0.79 -13.79
C LEU A 157 -7.47 -1.18 -14.28
N ASP A 158 -6.93 -2.32 -13.83
CA ASP A 158 -5.68 -2.87 -14.33
C ASP A 158 -5.83 -3.25 -15.82
N TYR A 159 -4.84 -2.87 -16.64
CA TYR A 159 -4.84 -3.14 -18.08
C TYR A 159 -4.92 -4.64 -18.40
N LEU A 160 -4.44 -5.52 -17.51
CA LEU A 160 -4.54 -6.97 -17.65
C LEU A 160 -5.96 -7.49 -17.36
N SER A 161 -6.72 -6.83 -16.49
CA SER A 161 -8.06 -7.27 -16.08
C SER A 161 -9.13 -7.00 -17.15
N ARG A 162 -8.79 -6.25 -18.20
CA ARG A 162 -9.72 -5.87 -19.28
C ARG A 162 -10.38 -7.07 -19.95
N THR A 163 -9.62 -8.13 -20.22
CA THR A 163 -10.08 -9.32 -20.93
C THR A 163 -10.69 -10.38 -20.02
N ASP A 164 -10.77 -10.13 -18.70
CA ASP A 164 -11.41 -11.04 -17.77
C ASP A 164 -12.88 -11.21 -18.10
N ARG A 165 -13.39 -12.45 -18.00
CA ARG A 165 -14.81 -12.75 -18.25
C ARG A 165 -15.80 -11.93 -17.42
N SER A 166 -15.37 -11.49 -16.23
CA SER A 166 -16.20 -10.71 -15.29
C SER A 166 -15.93 -9.21 -15.33
N SER A 167 -15.03 -8.73 -16.20
CA SER A 167 -14.60 -7.32 -16.20
C SER A 167 -15.76 -6.36 -16.48
N GLY A 168 -16.65 -6.70 -17.43
CA GLY A 168 -17.87 -5.94 -17.74
C GLY A 168 -18.80 -5.79 -16.53
N ASP A 169 -19.09 -6.88 -15.83
CA ASP A 169 -19.94 -6.82 -14.63
C ASP A 169 -19.28 -6.01 -13.50
N ARG A 170 -17.95 -6.13 -13.36
CA ARG A 170 -17.18 -5.40 -12.34
C ARG A 170 -17.23 -3.90 -12.59
N ILE A 171 -17.00 -3.44 -13.82
CA ILE A 171 -17.02 -2.00 -14.10
C ILE A 171 -18.41 -1.39 -13.88
N VAL A 172 -19.47 -2.12 -14.22
CA VAL A 172 -20.85 -1.69 -13.97
C VAL A 172 -21.13 -1.61 -12.47
N ARG A 173 -20.66 -2.58 -11.66
CA ARG A 173 -20.76 -2.51 -10.20
C ARG A 173 -19.95 -1.35 -9.62
N VAL A 174 -18.78 -1.04 -10.16
CA VAL A 174 -18.02 0.16 -9.76
C VAL A 174 -18.84 1.40 -10.03
N ALA A 175 -19.39 1.56 -11.24
CA ALA A 175 -20.19 2.72 -11.60
C ALA A 175 -21.42 2.92 -10.70
N ARG A 176 -22.15 1.86 -10.40
CA ARG A 176 -23.32 1.90 -9.50
C ARG A 176 -22.97 2.28 -8.05
N ASN A 177 -21.73 2.03 -7.63
CA ASN A 177 -21.27 2.38 -6.28
C ASN A 177 -20.79 3.85 -6.18
N ILE A 178 -20.62 4.57 -7.28
CA ILE A 178 -20.25 5.98 -7.25
C ILE A 178 -21.52 6.84 -7.31
N PRO A 179 -21.89 7.53 -6.23
CA PRO A 179 -23.14 8.25 -6.15
C PRO A 179 -23.19 9.41 -7.16
N ASN A 180 -24.31 9.54 -7.86
CA ASN A 180 -24.61 10.63 -8.77
C ASN A 180 -23.62 10.81 -9.94
N LEU A 181 -22.81 9.80 -10.26
CA LEU A 181 -21.86 9.91 -11.36
C LEU A 181 -22.50 9.60 -12.71
N LEU A 182 -23.20 8.46 -12.81
CA LEU A 182 -23.85 7.98 -14.03
C LEU A 182 -25.34 7.71 -13.78
N ASP A 183 -26.20 8.10 -14.73
CA ASP A 183 -27.60 7.68 -14.76
C ASP A 183 -27.79 6.27 -15.34
N ASP A 184 -28.99 5.69 -15.22
CA ASP A 184 -29.26 4.32 -15.69
C ASP A 184 -28.98 4.13 -17.20
N GLY A 185 -29.23 5.16 -18.02
CA GLY A 185 -28.93 5.11 -19.45
C GLY A 185 -27.43 5.21 -19.75
N GLU A 186 -26.67 5.97 -18.95
CA GLU A 186 -25.22 5.99 -18.98
C GLU A 186 -24.62 4.64 -18.52
N ILE A 187 -25.24 3.92 -17.59
CA ILE A 187 -24.78 2.59 -17.19
C ILE A 187 -24.84 1.59 -18.36
N ASP A 188 -25.90 1.59 -19.14
CA ASP A 188 -26.01 0.73 -20.34
C ASP A 188 -24.98 1.13 -21.41
N LYS A 189 -24.74 2.43 -21.59
CA LYS A 189 -23.68 2.93 -22.49
C LYS A 189 -22.30 2.49 -22.01
N LEU A 190 -22.02 2.58 -20.71
CA LEU A 190 -20.77 2.13 -20.11
C LEU A 190 -20.52 0.63 -20.38
N ALA A 191 -21.54 -0.21 -20.20
CA ALA A 191 -21.42 -1.65 -20.47
C ALA A 191 -21.03 -1.92 -21.94
N ASN A 192 -21.67 -1.21 -22.88
CA ASN A 192 -21.35 -1.32 -24.31
C ASN A 192 -19.94 -0.79 -24.64
N GLU A 193 -19.58 0.38 -24.10
CA GLU A 193 -18.24 0.97 -24.23
C GLU A 193 -17.17 0.04 -23.69
N TRP A 194 -17.39 -0.59 -22.54
CA TRP A 194 -16.46 -1.55 -21.95
C TRP A 194 -16.31 -2.80 -22.83
N ALA A 195 -17.40 -3.34 -23.37
CA ALA A 195 -17.34 -4.51 -24.26
C ALA A 195 -16.49 -4.21 -25.50
N LEU A 196 -16.67 -3.04 -26.13
CA LEU A 196 -15.85 -2.60 -27.25
C LEU A 196 -14.39 -2.36 -26.85
N TYR A 197 -14.17 -1.67 -25.73
CA TYR A 197 -12.84 -1.45 -25.18
C TYR A 197 -12.14 -2.78 -24.87
N SER A 198 -12.87 -3.82 -24.43
CA SER A 198 -12.29 -5.12 -24.05
C SER A 198 -11.63 -5.91 -25.20
N VAL A 199 -11.99 -5.56 -26.44
CA VAL A 199 -11.43 -6.15 -27.66
C VAL A 199 -10.58 -5.16 -28.46
N GLU A 200 -10.44 -3.91 -27.99
CA GLU A 200 -9.57 -2.89 -28.61
C GLU A 200 -8.11 -3.37 -28.66
N LEU A 201 -7.40 -2.99 -29.72
CA LEU A 201 -5.96 -3.18 -29.80
C LEU A 201 -5.26 -2.16 -28.89
N VAL A 202 -4.57 -2.67 -27.89
CA VAL A 202 -3.80 -1.88 -26.93
C VAL A 202 -2.32 -2.06 -27.24
N ASP A 203 -1.62 -0.94 -27.50
CA ASP A 203 -0.19 -0.96 -27.74
C ASP A 203 0.57 -1.25 -26.44
N ARG A 204 1.64 -2.06 -26.52
CA ARG A 204 2.48 -2.39 -25.37
C ARG A 204 3.13 -1.16 -24.74
N SER A 205 3.44 -0.16 -25.56
CA SER A 205 4.01 1.12 -25.10
C SER A 205 3.10 1.91 -24.17
N TRP A 206 1.79 1.58 -24.11
CA TRP A 206 0.86 2.28 -23.21
C TRP A 206 1.04 1.87 -21.75
N TYR A 207 1.61 0.70 -21.50
CA TYR A 207 1.84 0.18 -20.15
C TYR A 207 3.31 -0.18 -19.87
N ILE A 208 4.13 -0.42 -20.89
CA ILE A 208 5.59 -0.62 -20.74
C ILE A 208 6.31 0.71 -21.01
N LYS A 209 7.02 1.20 -19.99
CA LYS A 209 7.84 2.42 -20.06
C LYS A 209 9.26 2.15 -20.52
N ASP A 210 9.86 1.08 -20.02
CA ASP A 210 11.23 0.73 -20.32
C ASP A 210 11.48 -0.76 -20.08
N GLU A 211 12.39 -1.35 -20.84
CA GLU A 211 12.87 -2.71 -20.64
C GLU A 211 14.39 -2.65 -20.50
N TYR A 212 14.88 -3.06 -19.33
CA TYR A 212 16.30 -2.94 -19.00
C TYR A 212 16.81 -4.21 -18.33
N VAL A 213 18.12 -4.43 -18.39
CA VAL A 213 18.77 -5.55 -17.71
C VAL A 213 19.32 -5.03 -16.39
N ASP A 214 18.96 -5.66 -15.28
CA ASP A 214 19.49 -5.30 -13.97
C ASP A 214 20.96 -5.72 -13.79
N SER A 215 21.57 -5.31 -12.68
CA SER A 215 22.97 -5.65 -12.36
C SER A 215 23.23 -7.15 -12.24
N ASN A 216 22.19 -7.98 -12.12
CA ASN A 216 22.27 -9.43 -12.02
C ASN A 216 22.04 -10.13 -13.36
N GLY A 217 21.89 -9.38 -14.46
CA GLY A 217 21.63 -9.93 -15.79
C GLY A 217 20.17 -10.32 -16.04
N ASN A 218 19.23 -9.94 -15.18
CA ASN A 218 17.82 -10.25 -15.37
C ASN A 218 17.10 -9.13 -16.13
N ASN A 219 16.25 -9.51 -17.08
CA ASN A 219 15.37 -8.57 -17.76
C ASN A 219 14.30 -8.05 -16.78
N GLN A 220 14.23 -6.73 -16.66
CA GLN A 220 13.25 -6.01 -15.85
C GLN A 220 12.40 -5.13 -16.75
N ILE A 221 11.12 -5.04 -16.41
CA ILE A 221 10.16 -4.19 -17.11
C ILE A 221 9.74 -3.08 -16.16
N LYS A 222 9.94 -1.84 -16.59
CA LYS A 222 9.40 -0.67 -15.93
C LYS A 222 8.06 -0.35 -16.56
N TYR A 223 7.01 -0.31 -15.74
CA TYR A 223 5.67 0.01 -16.20
C TYR A 223 5.41 1.52 -16.14
N HIS A 224 4.51 1.98 -17.00
CA HIS A 224 3.88 3.28 -16.84
C HIS A 224 2.89 3.25 -15.67
N SER A 225 2.61 4.42 -15.11
CA SER A 225 1.54 4.60 -14.13
C SER A 225 0.18 4.34 -14.77
N ILE A 226 -0.80 3.94 -13.96
CA ILE A 226 -2.11 3.50 -14.48
C ILE A 226 -2.88 4.65 -15.16
N ASP A 227 -2.70 5.88 -14.70
CA ASP A 227 -3.28 7.07 -15.29
C ASP A 227 -2.67 7.39 -16.67
N TYR A 228 -1.38 7.12 -16.88
CA TYR A 228 -0.76 7.22 -18.21
C TYR A 228 -1.40 6.25 -19.19
N TYR A 229 -1.59 4.99 -18.77
CA TYR A 229 -2.29 3.99 -19.58
C TYR A 229 -3.70 4.46 -19.96
N TRP A 230 -4.49 4.87 -18.98
CA TRP A 230 -5.88 5.31 -19.21
C TRP A 230 -5.97 6.58 -20.04
N ASN A 231 -5.01 7.51 -19.92
CA ASN A 231 -4.94 8.69 -20.78
C ASN A 231 -4.79 8.34 -22.27
N ASN A 232 -4.06 7.28 -22.60
CA ASN A 232 -4.00 6.77 -23.98
C ASN A 232 -5.36 6.22 -24.43
N VAL A 233 -6.05 5.47 -23.56
CA VAL A 233 -7.42 4.96 -23.85
C VAL A 233 -8.41 6.11 -24.07
N PHE A 234 -8.35 7.17 -23.26
CA PHE A 234 -9.22 8.33 -23.39
C PHE A 234 -8.98 9.12 -24.69
N SER A 235 -7.77 9.02 -25.24
CA SER A 235 -7.36 9.70 -26.47
C SER A 235 -7.82 8.98 -27.74
N ILE A 236 -8.46 7.81 -27.62
CA ILE A 236 -9.02 7.10 -28.77
C ILE A 236 -10.25 7.87 -29.28
N LEU A 237 -10.18 8.29 -30.55
CA LEU A 237 -11.25 9.01 -31.22
C LEU A 237 -11.97 8.11 -32.23
N THR A 238 -13.26 8.39 -32.41
CA THR A 238 -14.04 7.93 -33.56
C THR A 238 -13.58 8.64 -34.84
N MET A 239 -14.02 8.15 -36.00
CA MET A 239 -13.72 8.80 -37.29
C MET A 239 -14.21 10.25 -37.36
N ASN A 240 -15.17 10.62 -36.53
CA ASN A 240 -15.72 11.97 -36.44
C ASN A 240 -14.97 12.87 -35.45
N GLY A 241 -13.85 12.41 -34.89
CA GLY A 241 -13.04 13.18 -33.94
C GLY A 241 -13.61 13.26 -32.52
N ILE A 242 -14.66 12.52 -32.21
CA ILE A 242 -15.27 12.46 -30.86
C ILE A 242 -14.65 11.31 -30.07
N SER A 243 -14.48 11.45 -28.75
CA SER A 243 -14.01 10.37 -27.88
C SER A 243 -14.83 9.09 -28.08
N LYS A 244 -14.13 7.96 -28.28
CA LYS A 244 -14.74 6.65 -28.51
C LYS A 244 -15.41 6.08 -27.25
N TYR A 245 -14.90 6.45 -26.07
CA TYR A 245 -15.33 5.91 -24.77
C TYR A 245 -15.64 7.02 -23.76
N PRO A 246 -16.62 7.91 -24.03
CA PRO A 246 -16.88 9.09 -23.20
C PRO A 246 -17.38 8.73 -21.80
N THR A 247 -18.26 7.74 -21.68
CA THR A 247 -18.86 7.33 -20.40
C THR A 247 -17.85 6.61 -19.53
N LEU A 248 -17.05 5.72 -20.13
CA LEU A 248 -15.94 5.06 -19.48
C LEU A 248 -14.88 6.07 -19.02
N THR A 249 -14.53 7.05 -19.86
CA THR A 249 -13.59 8.11 -19.49
C THR A 249 -14.07 8.88 -18.27
N LYS A 250 -15.36 9.26 -18.24
CA LYS A 250 -16.00 9.93 -17.11
C LYS A 250 -15.88 9.10 -15.83
N LEU A 251 -16.16 7.80 -15.90
CA LEU A 251 -16.05 6.88 -14.77
C LEU A 251 -14.61 6.77 -14.25
N ILE A 252 -13.67 6.40 -15.12
CA ILE A 252 -12.30 6.08 -14.70
C ILE A 252 -11.61 7.29 -14.10
N LYS A 253 -11.79 8.49 -14.66
CA LYS A 253 -11.24 9.73 -14.07
C LYS A 253 -11.68 9.94 -12.62
N ASN A 254 -12.96 9.68 -12.32
CA ASN A 254 -13.51 9.83 -10.97
C ASN A 254 -13.10 8.70 -10.03
N VAL A 255 -12.77 7.52 -10.56
CA VAL A 255 -12.23 6.41 -9.76
C VAL A 255 -10.76 6.62 -9.41
N LEU A 256 -9.95 7.11 -10.36
CA LEU A 256 -8.50 7.28 -10.18
C LEU A 256 -8.13 8.39 -9.18
N ILE A 257 -9.08 9.26 -8.81
CA ILE A 257 -8.89 10.25 -7.74
C ILE A 257 -9.13 9.68 -6.33
N ILE A 258 -9.63 8.45 -6.21
CA ILE A 258 -9.83 7.81 -4.91
C ILE A 258 -8.46 7.53 -4.29
N THR A 259 -8.23 8.03 -3.09
CA THR A 259 -6.96 7.88 -2.36
C THR A 259 -6.69 6.41 -2.01
N HIS A 260 -5.48 5.92 -2.29
CA HIS A 260 -5.03 4.56 -1.98
C HIS A 260 -4.21 4.45 -0.68
N GLY A 261 -3.91 5.56 -0.02
CA GLY A 261 -3.12 5.59 1.21
C GLY A 261 -3.12 6.97 1.86
N ASN A 262 -2.40 7.08 2.98
CA ASN A 262 -2.37 8.32 3.77
C ASN A 262 -1.23 9.28 3.35
N ALA A 263 -0.39 8.89 2.39
CA ALA A 263 0.83 9.61 2.06
C ALA A 263 0.57 11.04 1.55
N ASP A 264 -0.50 11.28 0.81
CA ASP A 264 -0.87 12.64 0.38
C ASP A 264 -1.23 13.53 1.59
N VAL A 265 -1.96 12.97 2.56
CA VAL A 265 -2.33 13.66 3.80
C VAL A 265 -1.09 13.94 4.65
N GLU A 266 -0.20 12.96 4.81
CA GLU A 266 1.07 13.11 5.54
C GLU A 266 1.99 14.14 4.89
N ARG A 267 2.09 14.14 3.55
CA ARG A 267 2.79 15.19 2.80
C ARG A 267 2.17 16.56 3.08
N GLY A 268 0.84 16.67 3.06
CA GLY A 268 0.12 17.89 3.45
C GLY A 268 0.46 18.39 4.85
N PHE A 269 0.51 17.49 5.84
CA PHE A 269 0.92 17.83 7.21
C PHE A 269 2.39 18.27 7.31
N SER A 270 3.30 17.61 6.59
CA SER A 270 4.71 17.99 6.54
C SER A 270 4.88 19.41 5.98
N ILE A 271 4.18 19.72 4.89
CA ILE A 271 4.24 21.09 4.36
C ILE A 271 3.60 22.05 5.38
N ASN A 272 2.55 21.65 6.12
CA ASN A 272 1.92 22.53 7.13
C ASN A 272 2.91 22.85 8.24
N SER A 273 3.62 21.84 8.73
CA SER A 273 4.70 22.02 9.70
C SER A 273 5.79 22.98 9.19
N ASN A 274 6.09 22.94 7.89
CA ASN A 274 7.05 23.87 7.28
C ASN A 274 6.54 25.31 7.19
N ILE A 275 5.23 25.52 7.06
CA ILE A 275 4.62 26.86 7.10
C ILE A 275 4.56 27.40 8.54
N LEU A 276 4.29 26.53 9.51
CA LEU A 276 4.09 26.82 10.93
C LEU A 276 5.38 26.89 11.78
N ARG A 277 6.54 27.19 11.18
CA ARG A 277 7.83 27.30 11.91
C ARG A 277 7.72 28.18 13.15
N GLU A 278 8.62 28.02 14.12
CA GLU A 278 8.58 28.64 15.47
C GLU A 278 8.25 30.15 15.51
N ASN A 279 8.63 30.91 14.47
CA ASN A 279 8.33 32.35 14.36
C ASN A 279 6.94 32.68 13.73
N ARG A 280 6.12 31.68 13.43
CA ARG A 280 4.81 31.76 12.75
C ARG A 280 3.73 30.91 13.43
N SER A 281 3.84 30.71 14.74
CA SER A 281 2.93 29.88 15.54
C SER A 281 1.53 30.48 15.77
N LEU A 282 1.31 31.74 15.39
CA LEU A 282 0.05 32.48 15.57
C LEU A 282 -0.78 32.62 14.28
N LEU A 283 -0.51 31.79 13.25
CA LEU A 283 -1.31 31.84 12.03
C LEU A 283 -2.72 31.28 12.28
N SER A 284 -3.74 32.04 11.88
CA SER A 284 -5.12 31.54 11.82
C SER A 284 -5.24 30.43 10.77
N GLU A 285 -6.26 29.58 10.92
CA GLU A 285 -6.61 28.57 9.91
C GLU A 285 -6.78 29.19 8.51
N SER A 286 -7.46 30.34 8.41
CA SER A 286 -7.63 31.08 7.15
C SER A 286 -6.31 31.53 6.52
N SER A 287 -5.31 31.88 7.34
CA SER A 287 -3.98 32.25 6.88
C SER A 287 -3.21 31.02 6.38
N ILE A 288 -3.33 29.89 7.07
CA ILE A 288 -2.73 28.62 6.65
C ILE A 288 -3.33 28.18 5.31
N ASN A 289 -4.66 28.23 5.16
CA ASN A 289 -5.37 27.88 3.93
C ASN A 289 -4.98 28.81 2.76
N SER A 290 -4.87 30.12 3.02
CA SER A 290 -4.39 31.08 2.00
C SER A 290 -2.95 30.78 1.56
N LEU A 291 -2.04 30.53 2.51
CA LEU A 291 -0.66 30.18 2.21
C LEU A 291 -0.53 28.85 1.45
N ARG A 292 -1.39 27.88 1.79
CA ARG A 292 -1.54 26.61 1.05
C ARG A 292 -1.92 26.84 -0.40
N LEU A 293 -2.99 27.60 -0.64
CA LEU A 293 -3.47 27.91 -1.98
C LEU A 293 -2.40 28.59 -2.83
N VAL A 294 -1.67 29.55 -2.26
CA VAL A 294 -0.55 30.22 -2.95
C VAL A 294 0.58 29.25 -3.24
N TYR A 295 0.99 28.42 -2.26
CA TYR A 295 2.04 27.43 -2.43
C TYR A 295 1.70 26.42 -3.54
N ASP A 296 0.49 25.87 -3.51
CA ASP A 296 0.02 24.89 -4.50
C ASP A 296 -0.12 25.53 -5.88
N GLY A 297 -0.62 26.77 -5.97
CA GLY A 297 -0.67 27.54 -7.21
C GLY A 297 0.72 27.77 -7.81
N VAL A 298 1.70 28.15 -7.00
CA VAL A 298 3.09 28.30 -7.45
C VAL A 298 3.68 26.95 -7.88
N LYS A 299 3.39 25.87 -7.16
CA LYS A 299 3.89 24.52 -7.52
C LYS A 299 3.31 24.00 -8.82
N LEU A 300 2.02 24.23 -9.07
CA LEU A 300 1.29 23.72 -10.24
C LEU A 300 1.51 24.58 -11.50
N PHE A 301 1.54 25.90 -11.36
CA PHE A 301 1.57 26.84 -12.48
C PHE A 301 2.87 27.63 -12.59
N GLY A 302 3.65 27.69 -11.51
CA GLY A 302 4.93 28.37 -11.50
C GLY A 302 6.01 27.49 -12.12
N SER A 303 6.23 27.64 -13.42
CA SER A 303 7.52 27.33 -14.05
C SER A 303 8.56 28.36 -13.59
N GLY A 304 8.84 28.40 -12.29
CA GLY A 304 9.57 29.48 -11.63
C GLY A 304 11.07 29.27 -11.67
N SER A 305 11.73 29.79 -12.72
CA SER A 305 13.16 30.10 -12.66
C SER A 305 13.37 31.13 -11.55
N ALA A 306 14.15 30.77 -10.52
CA ALA A 306 14.52 31.72 -9.47
C ALA A 306 15.20 32.94 -10.09
N HIS A 307 14.56 34.10 -10.02
CA HIS A 307 15.18 35.35 -10.45
C HIS A 307 16.30 35.66 -9.46
N LYS A 308 17.56 35.50 -9.87
CA LYS A 308 18.69 36.01 -9.11
C LYS A 308 18.59 37.52 -9.12
N VAL A 309 18.32 38.09 -7.95
CA VAL A 309 18.45 39.53 -7.73
C VAL A 309 19.95 39.84 -7.80
N THR A 310 20.37 40.42 -8.92
CA THR A 310 21.68 41.06 -9.10
C THR A 310 21.72 42.39 -8.39
#